data_AF-A0A090W3S6-F1
#
_entry.id   AF-A0A090W3S6-F1
#
_cell.length_a   1.000
_cell.length_b   1.000
_cell.length_c   1.000
_cell.angle_alpha   90.00
_cell.angle_beta   90.00
_cell.angle_gamma   90.00
#
_symmetry.space_group_name_H-M   'P 1'
#
loop_
_entity.id
_entity.type
_entity.pdbx_description
1 polymer ?
#
loop_
_entity_poly.entity_id
_entity_poly.type
_entity_poly.pdbx_seq_one_letter_code
_entity_poly.pdbx_strand_id
1 'polypeptide(L)'
;MADVRGTSLGDRIDYTIEVENTGDFDLTGISLVDTFTDANGNIISLTEGPSFVSSTLGSDDGILLVGEIATYSASFTITQAAINAGGVSNSVVASGSNPRSGAVSDTSDDGDDLDGNTSDDPTFTELGCLLIFNEFSPNGDGVNDTLIINCIENFPNNKLEVYNRWGNLVYEKRSYNNDWDGTSNGRVTVNANEKLPPGTYYYVLDFGDGSKPKVGWLYINR
;
A
#
# COMPACT_ATOMS: atom_id res chain seq x y z
N MET A 1 -3.49 -4.54 -9.75
CA MET A 1 -2.52 -4.42 -8.62
C MET A 1 -2.36 -2.97 -8.19
N ALA A 2 -2.03 -2.73 -6.92
CA ALA A 2 -1.75 -1.41 -6.36
C ALA A 2 -0.24 -1.24 -6.04
N ASP A 3 0.33 -0.10 -6.44
CA ASP A 3 1.64 0.40 -6.00
C ASP A 3 1.42 1.50 -4.95
N VAL A 4 1.84 1.23 -3.72
CA VAL A 4 1.63 2.13 -2.58
C VAL A 4 2.95 2.80 -2.24
N ARG A 5 3.09 4.08 -2.59
CA ARG A 5 4.31 4.87 -2.32
C ARG A 5 4.38 5.43 -0.90
N GLY A 6 3.39 5.09 -0.09
CA GLY A 6 3.19 5.51 1.29
C GLY A 6 1.71 5.36 1.67
N THR A 7 1.43 5.21 2.96
CA THR A 7 0.07 4.99 3.49
C THR A 7 -0.42 6.14 4.38
N SER A 8 0.28 7.28 4.37
CA SER A 8 -0.06 8.46 5.18
C SER A 8 -1.01 9.40 4.44
N LEU A 9 -1.56 10.37 5.17
CA LEU A 9 -2.44 11.39 4.61
C LEU A 9 -1.75 12.16 3.48
N GLY A 10 -2.35 12.19 2.29
CA GLY A 10 -1.82 12.87 1.13
C GLY A 10 -0.86 12.03 0.27
N ASP A 11 -0.46 10.84 0.73
CA ASP A 11 0.26 9.88 -0.10
C ASP A 11 -0.65 9.36 -1.22
N ARG A 12 -0.05 8.75 -2.25
CA ARG A 12 -0.75 8.29 -3.45
C ARG A 12 -0.66 6.78 -3.58
N ILE A 13 -1.79 6.17 -3.90
CA ILE A 13 -1.91 4.79 -4.35
C ILE A 13 -2.08 4.82 -5.87
N ASP A 14 -1.21 4.12 -6.56
CA ASP A 14 -1.21 3.97 -8.01
C ASP A 14 -1.75 2.58 -8.39
N TYR A 15 -2.81 2.52 -9.18
CA TYR A 15 -3.39 1.26 -9.66
C TYR A 15 -2.96 1.00 -11.09
N THR A 16 -2.47 -0.21 -11.33
CA THR A 16 -2.29 -0.77 -12.68
C THR A 16 -3.37 -1.83 -12.90
N ILE A 17 -4.15 -1.64 -13.96
CA ILE A 17 -5.23 -2.52 -14.39
C ILE A 17 -4.82 -3.10 -15.74
N GLU A 18 -4.77 -4.42 -15.83
CA GLU A 18 -4.46 -5.14 -17.07
C GLU A 18 -5.71 -5.86 -17.56
N VAL A 19 -6.02 -5.70 -18.86
CA VAL A 19 -7.14 -6.36 -19.52
C VAL A 19 -6.58 -7.22 -20.64
N GLU A 20 -6.70 -8.54 -20.51
CA GLU A 20 -6.22 -9.51 -21.50
C GLU A 20 -7.39 -10.08 -22.32
N ASN A 21 -7.23 -10.14 -23.65
CA ASN A 21 -8.17 -10.89 -24.48
C ASN A 21 -7.70 -12.34 -24.63
N THR A 22 -8.24 -13.22 -23.79
CA THR A 22 -7.98 -14.67 -23.82
C THR A 22 -8.86 -15.45 -24.80
N GLY A 23 -9.75 -14.76 -25.52
CA GLY A 23 -10.70 -15.35 -26.47
C GLY A 23 -10.13 -15.55 -27.88
N ASP A 24 -10.99 -16.03 -28.78
CA ASP A 24 -10.60 -16.35 -30.18
C ASP A 24 -10.84 -15.21 -31.18
N PHE A 25 -11.35 -14.06 -30.73
CA PHE A 25 -11.73 -12.94 -31.58
C PHE A 25 -11.32 -11.61 -31.00
N ASP A 26 -10.90 -10.69 -31.88
CA ASP A 26 -10.63 -9.31 -31.52
C ASP A 26 -11.86 -8.63 -30.92
N LEU A 27 -11.64 -7.85 -29.87
CA LEU A 27 -12.67 -7.08 -29.18
C LEU A 27 -12.56 -5.60 -29.54
N THR A 28 -13.72 -4.94 -29.54
CA THR A 28 -13.88 -3.51 -29.76
C THR A 28 -14.82 -2.91 -28.72
N GLY A 29 -14.69 -1.61 -28.48
CA GLY A 29 -15.47 -0.89 -27.48
C GLY A 29 -15.10 -1.30 -26.06
N ILE A 30 -13.80 -1.54 -25.80
CA ILE A 30 -13.32 -1.81 -24.45
C ILE A 30 -13.70 -0.65 -23.54
N SER A 31 -14.37 -0.96 -22.42
CA SER A 31 -14.75 0.02 -21.40
C SER A 31 -14.61 -0.56 -20.00
N LEU A 32 -14.16 0.29 -19.08
CA LEU A 32 -13.94 -0.06 -17.67
C LEU A 32 -15.00 0.63 -16.81
N VAL A 33 -15.63 -0.14 -15.92
CA VAL A 33 -16.47 0.38 -14.84
C VAL A 33 -15.77 0.07 -13.53
N ASP A 34 -15.31 1.11 -12.85
CA ASP A 34 -14.60 1.00 -11.58
C ASP A 34 -15.57 1.17 -10.40
N THR A 35 -15.50 0.25 -9.45
CA THR A 35 -16.15 0.33 -8.14
C THR A 35 -15.08 0.52 -7.08
N PHE A 36 -14.96 1.75 -6.58
CA PHE A 36 -14.01 2.12 -5.54
C PHE A 36 -14.72 2.41 -4.22
N THR A 37 -14.34 1.71 -3.15
CA THR A 37 -14.95 1.87 -1.82
C THR A 37 -13.93 2.07 -0.72
N ASP A 38 -14.36 2.67 0.39
CA ASP A 38 -13.60 2.58 1.64
C ASP A 38 -13.79 1.20 2.30
N ALA A 39 -13.03 0.91 3.35
CA ALA A 39 -13.14 -0.35 4.11
C ALA A 39 -14.47 -0.54 4.87
N ASN A 40 -15.32 0.49 4.95
CA ASN A 40 -16.68 0.38 5.49
C ASN A 40 -17.72 0.07 4.39
N GLY A 41 -17.29 -0.04 3.12
CA GLY A 41 -18.15 -0.30 1.97
C GLY A 41 -18.84 0.94 1.40
N ASN A 42 -18.44 2.16 1.81
CA ASN A 42 -18.96 3.38 1.19
C ASN A 42 -18.29 3.59 -0.16
N ILE A 43 -19.09 3.84 -1.20
CA ILE A 43 -18.57 4.23 -2.51
C ILE A 43 -17.89 5.59 -2.38
N ILE A 44 -16.63 5.64 -2.78
CA ILE A 44 -15.82 6.85 -2.89
C ILE A 44 -15.31 6.98 -4.33
N SER A 45 -14.51 7.99 -4.61
CA SER A 45 -14.01 8.25 -5.97
C SER A 45 -12.49 8.19 -6.01
N LEU A 46 -11.97 7.57 -7.07
CA LEU A 46 -10.59 7.70 -7.47
C LEU A 46 -10.24 9.17 -7.70
N THR A 47 -8.97 9.51 -7.51
CA THR A 47 -8.45 10.85 -7.81
C THR A 47 -8.24 11.04 -9.31
N GLU A 48 -7.74 10.00 -10.00
CA GLU A 48 -7.54 10.00 -11.45
C GLU A 48 -7.85 8.61 -12.04
N GLY A 49 -8.24 8.56 -13.32
CA GLY A 49 -8.46 7.33 -14.07
C GLY A 49 -9.76 6.58 -13.72
N PRO A 50 -9.92 5.33 -14.22
CA PRO A 50 -8.97 4.62 -15.08
C PRO A 50 -8.74 5.30 -16.43
N SER A 51 -7.51 5.24 -16.96
CA SER A 51 -7.14 5.82 -18.25
C SER A 51 -6.17 4.92 -18.99
N PHE A 52 -6.36 4.76 -20.30
CA PHE A 52 -5.51 3.91 -21.14
C PHE A 52 -4.06 4.41 -21.16
N VAL A 53 -3.12 3.49 -21.05
CA VAL A 53 -1.67 3.76 -21.04
C VAL A 53 -1.00 3.15 -22.26
N SER A 54 -1.19 1.84 -22.46
CA SER A 54 -0.50 1.09 -23.52
C SER A 54 -1.21 -0.22 -23.83
N SER A 55 -0.79 -0.86 -24.91
CA SER A 55 -1.19 -2.22 -25.28
C SER A 55 0.02 -2.99 -25.80
N THR A 56 0.06 -4.31 -25.59
CA THR A 56 1.23 -5.13 -25.92
C THR A 56 1.42 -5.36 -27.42
N LEU A 57 0.35 -5.25 -28.22
CA LEU A 57 0.40 -5.37 -29.68
C LEU A 57 0.19 -4.03 -30.40
N GLY A 58 0.08 -2.92 -29.65
CA GLY A 58 0.06 -1.57 -30.18
C GLY A 58 -1.31 -1.12 -30.69
N SER A 59 -2.40 -1.79 -30.32
CA SER A 59 -3.76 -1.32 -30.57
C SER A 59 -4.06 0.01 -29.87
N ASP A 60 -4.87 0.84 -30.53
CA ASP A 60 -5.45 2.04 -29.93
C ASP A 60 -6.46 1.68 -28.82
N ASP A 61 -6.73 2.62 -27.91
CA ASP A 61 -7.74 2.44 -26.86
C ASP A 61 -9.10 2.02 -27.42
N GLY A 62 -9.76 1.09 -26.75
CA GLY A 62 -11.01 0.50 -27.18
C GLY A 62 -10.88 -0.68 -28.16
N ILE A 63 -9.67 -1.03 -28.62
CA ILE A 63 -9.39 -2.23 -29.45
C ILE A 63 -8.50 -3.18 -28.65
N LEU A 64 -8.83 -4.47 -28.67
CA LEU A 64 -8.05 -5.51 -28.00
C LEU A 64 -7.97 -6.77 -28.85
N LEU A 65 -6.81 -7.00 -29.47
CA LEU A 65 -6.56 -8.17 -30.31
C LEU A 65 -6.45 -9.44 -29.48
N VAL A 66 -6.64 -10.60 -30.11
CA VAL A 66 -6.45 -11.90 -29.44
C VAL A 66 -5.04 -12.02 -28.86
N GLY A 67 -4.94 -12.32 -27.56
CA GLY A 67 -3.70 -12.43 -26.80
C GLY A 67 -3.02 -11.08 -26.50
N GLU A 68 -3.67 -9.95 -26.78
CA GLU A 68 -3.20 -8.63 -26.39
C GLU A 68 -3.59 -8.32 -24.94
N ILE A 69 -2.72 -7.57 -24.27
CA ILE A 69 -2.97 -6.99 -22.95
C ILE A 69 -3.01 -5.47 -23.12
N ALA A 70 -4.12 -4.85 -22.72
CA ALA A 70 -4.22 -3.41 -22.56
C ALA A 70 -4.00 -3.02 -21.09
N THR A 71 -3.19 -1.99 -20.88
CA THR A 71 -2.84 -1.47 -19.55
C THR A 71 -3.52 -0.13 -19.34
N TYR A 72 -4.20 0.00 -18.20
CA TYR A 72 -4.84 1.22 -17.72
C TYR A 72 -4.24 1.64 -16.37
N SER A 73 -4.20 2.94 -16.11
CA SER A 73 -3.78 3.50 -14.83
C SER A 73 -4.91 4.25 -14.14
N ALA A 74 -5.02 4.08 -12.83
CA ALA A 74 -5.84 4.90 -11.94
C ALA A 74 -5.03 5.31 -10.72
N SER A 75 -5.48 6.33 -9.99
CA SER A 75 -4.84 6.69 -8.73
C SER A 75 -5.81 7.23 -7.68
N PHE A 76 -5.40 7.10 -6.42
CA PHE A 76 -6.11 7.65 -5.28
C PHE A 76 -5.13 8.37 -4.34
N THR A 77 -5.40 9.64 -4.06
CA THR A 77 -4.73 10.38 -2.98
C THR A 77 -5.42 10.04 -1.66
N ILE A 78 -4.63 9.52 -0.72
CA ILE A 78 -5.11 9.06 0.57
C ILE A 78 -5.71 10.23 1.36
N THR A 79 -6.97 10.06 1.75
CA THR A 79 -7.71 11.03 2.56
C THR A 79 -7.81 10.57 4.02
N GLN A 80 -8.06 11.51 4.93
CA GLN A 80 -8.27 11.18 6.34
C GLN A 80 -9.49 10.26 6.54
N ALA A 81 -10.52 10.38 5.69
CA ALA A 81 -11.69 9.52 5.75
C ALA A 81 -11.35 8.06 5.42
N ALA A 82 -10.53 7.83 4.38
CA ALA A 82 -10.06 6.50 4.01
C ALA A 82 -9.19 5.86 5.11
N ILE A 83 -8.28 6.65 5.71
CA ILE A 83 -7.48 6.20 6.87
C ILE A 83 -8.39 5.84 8.05
N ASN A 84 -9.40 6.66 8.35
CA ASN A 84 -10.33 6.40 9.44
C ASN A 84 -11.20 5.17 9.18
N ALA A 85 -11.48 4.87 7.90
CA ALA A 85 -12.23 3.69 7.51
C ALA A 85 -11.42 2.40 7.66
N GLY A 86 -10.09 2.46 7.62
CA GLY A 86 -9.23 1.28 7.71
C GLY A 86 -8.62 0.84 6.37
N GLY A 87 -8.90 1.54 5.27
CA GLY A 87 -8.45 1.13 3.95
C GLY A 87 -9.37 1.55 2.81
N VAL A 88 -8.99 1.14 1.61
CA VAL A 88 -9.75 1.29 0.37
C VAL A 88 -9.72 -0.01 -0.43
N SER A 89 -10.73 -0.22 -1.26
CA SER A 89 -10.90 -1.39 -2.11
C SER A 89 -11.22 -0.95 -3.53
N ASN A 90 -10.54 -1.53 -4.52
CA ASN A 90 -10.75 -1.25 -5.94
C ASN A 90 -11.16 -2.52 -6.69
N SER A 91 -12.26 -2.47 -7.43
CA SER A 91 -12.70 -3.54 -8.32
C SER A 91 -13.15 -2.98 -9.66
N VAL A 92 -12.68 -3.56 -10.76
CA VAL A 92 -12.94 -3.07 -12.11
C VAL A 92 -13.66 -4.14 -12.90
N VAL A 93 -14.77 -3.77 -13.54
CA VAL A 93 -15.38 -4.60 -14.58
C VAL A 93 -14.91 -4.09 -15.94
N ALA A 94 -14.16 -4.91 -16.66
CA ALA A 94 -13.82 -4.66 -18.05
C ALA A 94 -14.89 -5.27 -18.94
N SER A 95 -15.31 -4.55 -19.98
CA SER A 95 -16.27 -5.06 -20.97
C SER A 95 -15.82 -4.72 -22.38
N GLY A 96 -16.21 -5.55 -23.33
CA GLY A 96 -15.91 -5.37 -24.74
C GLY A 96 -16.92 -6.11 -25.61
N SER A 97 -16.80 -5.98 -26.92
CA SER A 97 -17.69 -6.69 -27.83
C SER A 97 -16.96 -7.15 -29.08
N ASN A 98 -17.41 -8.26 -29.65
CA ASN A 98 -17.09 -8.59 -31.03
C ASN A 98 -18.39 -8.83 -31.84
N PRO A 99 -18.33 -8.71 -33.18
CA PRO A 99 -19.51 -8.90 -34.02
C PRO A 99 -20.12 -10.31 -34.03
N ARG A 100 -19.45 -11.32 -33.44
CA ARG A 100 -19.82 -12.74 -33.56
C ARG A 100 -20.41 -13.34 -32.30
N SER A 101 -19.82 -13.09 -31.13
CA SER A 101 -20.25 -13.53 -29.81
C SER A 101 -21.01 -12.45 -29.03
N GLY A 102 -20.99 -11.19 -29.48
CA GLY A 102 -21.64 -10.08 -28.79
C GLY A 102 -20.77 -9.50 -27.68
N ALA A 103 -21.41 -8.94 -26.65
CA ALA A 103 -20.72 -8.33 -25.51
C ALA A 103 -20.15 -9.40 -24.56
N VAL A 104 -18.97 -9.13 -24.02
CA VAL A 104 -18.28 -9.91 -23.00
C VAL A 104 -17.85 -8.98 -21.87
N SER A 105 -17.71 -9.51 -20.67
CA SER A 105 -17.23 -8.77 -19.52
C SER A 105 -16.54 -9.68 -18.52
N ASP A 106 -15.62 -9.12 -17.75
CA ASP A 106 -14.94 -9.81 -16.66
C ASP A 106 -14.67 -8.83 -15.50
N THR A 107 -14.57 -9.36 -14.28
CA THR A 107 -14.25 -8.59 -13.08
C THR A 107 -12.81 -8.82 -12.70
N SER A 108 -12.09 -7.74 -12.37
CA SER A 108 -10.69 -7.81 -11.95
C SER A 108 -10.49 -8.69 -10.72
N ASP A 109 -9.36 -9.39 -10.68
CA ASP A 109 -8.76 -9.95 -9.48
C ASP A 109 -7.46 -9.18 -9.11
N ASP A 110 -6.94 -9.40 -7.91
CA ASP A 110 -5.67 -8.82 -7.45
C ASP A 110 -4.50 -9.83 -7.47
N GLY A 111 -4.81 -11.10 -7.76
CA GLY A 111 -3.86 -12.21 -7.87
C GLY A 111 -3.41 -12.81 -6.54
N ASP A 112 -3.97 -12.42 -5.39
CA ASP A 112 -3.68 -13.06 -4.09
C ASP A 112 -4.66 -14.22 -3.82
N ASP A 113 -4.23 -15.45 -4.10
CA ASP A 113 -5.04 -16.65 -3.88
C ASP A 113 -4.97 -17.20 -2.44
N LEU A 114 -4.27 -16.50 -1.53
CA LEU A 114 -4.01 -16.95 -0.16
C LEU A 114 -5.02 -16.42 0.86
N ASP A 115 -5.84 -15.44 0.51
CA ASP A 115 -6.75 -14.76 1.42
C ASP A 115 -8.16 -15.41 1.49
N GLY A 116 -8.41 -16.39 0.63
CA GLY A 116 -9.63 -17.20 0.59
C GLY A 116 -10.55 -16.90 -0.59
N ASN A 117 -10.22 -15.90 -1.42
CA ASN A 117 -10.83 -15.72 -2.73
C ASN A 117 -9.86 -16.16 -3.86
N THR A 118 -10.41 -16.58 -5.00
CA THR A 118 -9.60 -17.09 -6.14
C THR A 118 -10.07 -16.54 -7.49
N SER A 119 -11.11 -15.70 -7.50
CA SER A 119 -11.69 -15.07 -8.69
C SER A 119 -12.37 -13.77 -8.29
N ASP A 120 -12.38 -12.78 -9.19
CA ASP A 120 -13.13 -11.53 -9.03
C ASP A 120 -12.82 -10.84 -7.69
N ASP A 121 -11.53 -10.77 -7.36
CA ASP A 121 -11.06 -10.31 -6.05
C ASP A 121 -10.65 -8.84 -6.05
N PRO A 122 -11.35 -7.97 -5.31
CA PRO A 122 -10.99 -6.56 -5.24
C PRO A 122 -9.61 -6.35 -4.61
N THR A 123 -8.78 -5.50 -5.22
CA THR A 123 -7.52 -5.09 -4.60
C THR A 123 -7.79 -4.25 -3.35
N PHE A 124 -7.54 -4.80 -2.16
CA PHE A 124 -7.66 -4.08 -0.89
C PHE A 124 -6.33 -3.47 -0.46
N THR A 125 -6.33 -2.18 -0.11
CA THR A 125 -5.19 -1.49 0.49
C THR A 125 -5.54 -1.08 1.91
N GLU A 126 -4.89 -1.71 2.90
CA GLU A 126 -5.06 -1.34 4.31
C GLU A 126 -4.48 0.06 4.57
N LEU A 127 -5.29 0.92 5.18
CA LEU A 127 -4.90 2.26 5.59
C LEU A 127 -5.28 2.42 7.05
N GLY A 128 -4.34 2.83 7.90
CA GLY A 128 -4.66 3.02 9.30
C GLY A 128 -3.70 3.95 9.97
N CYS A 129 -4.21 4.73 10.92
CA CYS A 129 -3.35 5.41 11.88
C CYS A 129 -2.72 4.37 12.82
N LEU A 130 -1.47 4.62 13.20
CA LEU A 130 -0.67 3.71 14.02
C LEU A 130 -0.41 2.35 13.36
N LEU A 131 -0.56 2.26 12.03
CA LEU A 131 0.06 1.20 11.25
C LEU A 131 1.58 1.38 11.36
N ILE A 132 2.27 0.32 11.77
CA ILE A 132 3.71 0.31 11.99
C ILE A 132 4.26 -0.71 11.01
N PHE A 133 5.04 -0.25 10.04
CA PHE A 133 5.77 -1.14 9.15
C PHE A 133 6.88 -1.81 9.95
N ASN A 134 6.77 -3.13 10.11
CA ASN A 134 7.70 -3.89 10.93
C ASN A 134 9.05 -4.14 10.22
N GLU A 135 9.32 -3.47 9.09
CA GLU A 135 10.59 -3.55 8.38
C GLU A 135 10.93 -2.20 7.76
N PHE A 136 12.20 -1.81 7.87
CA PHE A 136 12.75 -0.64 7.18
C PHE A 136 14.24 -0.85 6.88
N SER A 137 14.75 -0.13 5.88
CA SER A 137 16.06 -0.34 5.26
C SER A 137 16.87 0.96 5.21
N PRO A 138 17.52 1.37 6.33
CA PRO A 138 18.28 2.62 6.42
C PRO A 138 19.62 2.57 5.65
N ASN A 139 19.56 2.43 4.33
CA ASN A 139 20.69 2.30 3.40
C ASN A 139 21.01 3.62 2.65
N GLY A 140 20.15 4.64 2.75
CA GLY A 140 20.31 5.96 2.15
C GLY A 140 19.88 6.06 0.69
N ASP A 141 19.06 5.14 0.19
CA ASP A 141 18.51 5.18 -1.17
C ASP A 141 17.24 6.06 -1.29
N GLY A 142 16.74 6.59 -0.18
CA GLY A 142 15.54 7.43 -0.10
C GLY A 142 14.24 6.62 0.05
N VAL A 143 14.31 5.29 0.11
CA VAL A 143 13.15 4.39 0.22
C VAL A 143 13.22 3.65 1.55
N ASN A 144 12.16 3.78 2.37
CA ASN A 144 12.05 3.09 3.67
C ASN A 144 13.29 3.30 4.58
N ASP A 145 13.91 4.47 4.53
CA ASP A 145 15.12 4.79 5.29
C ASP A 145 14.86 5.01 6.79
N THR A 146 13.61 5.26 7.17
CA THR A 146 13.21 5.48 8.56
C THR A 146 12.04 4.60 8.96
N LEU A 147 11.87 4.38 10.27
CA LEU A 147 10.69 3.70 10.80
C LEU A 147 9.46 4.63 10.68
N ILE A 148 8.57 4.32 9.74
CA ILE A 148 7.33 5.07 9.53
C ILE A 148 6.20 4.49 10.39
N ILE A 149 5.52 5.38 11.10
CA ILE A 149 4.30 5.12 11.85
C ILE A 149 3.23 6.09 11.35
N ASN A 150 2.17 5.58 10.74
CA ASN A 150 1.13 6.42 10.15
C ASN A 150 0.44 7.28 11.23
N CYS A 151 0.16 8.54 10.90
CA CYS A 151 -0.54 9.51 11.75
C CYS A 151 0.12 9.78 13.13
N ILE A 152 1.41 9.50 13.31
CA ILE A 152 2.06 9.67 14.61
C ILE A 152 2.02 11.12 15.10
N GLU A 153 1.91 12.08 14.19
CA GLU A 153 1.72 13.51 14.44
C GLU A 153 0.43 13.84 15.21
N ASN A 154 -0.60 12.98 15.12
CA ASN A 154 -1.83 13.11 15.91
C ASN A 154 -1.61 12.75 17.39
N PHE A 155 -0.46 12.16 17.73
CA PHE A 155 -0.06 11.78 19.08
C PHE A 155 1.19 12.55 19.50
N PRO A 156 1.13 13.89 19.67
CA PRO A 156 2.32 14.72 19.89
C PRO A 156 3.06 14.39 21.20
N ASN A 157 2.39 13.74 22.16
CA ASN A 157 2.97 13.30 23.43
C ASN A 157 3.47 11.85 23.40
N ASN A 158 3.52 11.21 22.23
CA ASN A 158 3.95 9.82 22.10
C ASN A 158 5.38 9.60 22.61
N LYS A 159 5.72 8.34 22.91
CA LYS A 159 7.08 7.90 23.21
C LYS A 159 7.33 6.57 22.51
N LEU A 160 8.36 6.54 21.67
CA LEU A 160 8.87 5.32 21.05
C LEU A 160 10.10 4.84 21.83
N GLU A 161 10.08 3.57 22.21
CA GLU A 161 11.22 2.84 22.78
C GLU A 161 11.50 1.60 21.94
N VAL A 162 12.76 1.32 21.65
CA VAL A 162 13.18 0.15 20.87
C VAL A 162 14.25 -0.62 21.64
N TYR A 163 14.08 -1.94 21.67
CA TYR A 163 14.90 -2.90 22.39
C TYR A 163 15.50 -3.92 21.44
N ASN A 164 16.73 -4.35 21.72
CA ASN A 164 17.29 -5.51 21.04
C ASN A 164 16.71 -6.84 21.57
N ARG A 165 17.06 -7.96 20.93
CA ARG A 165 16.62 -9.31 21.33
C ARG A 165 16.95 -9.73 22.77
N TRP A 166 17.86 -9.03 23.45
CA TRP A 166 18.21 -9.28 24.85
C TRP A 166 17.48 -8.37 25.82
N GLY A 167 16.56 -7.51 25.34
CA GLY A 167 15.79 -6.57 26.16
C GLY A 167 16.55 -5.30 26.53
N ASN A 168 17.71 -5.02 25.93
CA ASN A 168 18.40 -3.76 26.16
C ASN A 168 17.77 -2.65 25.32
N LEU A 169 17.46 -1.51 25.95
CA LEU A 169 17.00 -0.30 25.27
C LEU A 169 18.13 0.25 24.38
N VAL A 170 17.86 0.29 23.08
CA VAL A 170 18.81 0.78 22.06
C VAL A 170 18.39 2.13 21.48
N TYR A 171 17.10 2.44 21.50
CA TYR A 171 16.62 3.74 21.06
C TYR A 171 15.44 4.18 21.92
N GLU A 172 15.41 5.45 22.29
CA GLU A 172 14.23 6.10 22.85
C GLU A 172 14.03 7.50 22.27
N LYS A 173 12.77 7.88 22.05
CA LYS A 173 12.41 9.24 21.68
C LYS A 173 11.02 9.59 22.17
N ARG A 174 10.88 10.79 22.76
CA ARG A 174 9.59 11.43 23.03
C ARG A 174 9.18 12.26 21.83
N SER A 175 7.87 12.38 21.59
CA SER A 175 7.31 13.06 20.43
C SER A 175 7.95 12.55 19.14
N TYR A 176 7.93 11.21 18.96
CA TYR A 176 8.44 10.57 17.75
C TYR A 176 7.67 11.09 16.53
N ASN A 177 8.39 11.34 15.44
CA ASN A 177 7.88 11.99 14.23
C ASN A 177 8.50 11.37 12.95
N ASN A 178 8.61 10.04 12.92
CA ASN A 178 9.04 9.27 11.74
C ASN A 178 10.46 9.56 11.23
N ASP A 179 11.38 9.90 12.14
CA ASP A 179 12.74 10.33 11.82
C ASP A 179 13.84 9.36 12.28
N TRP A 180 13.48 8.14 12.73
CA TRP A 180 14.47 7.18 13.21
C TRP A 180 15.02 6.32 12.07
N ASP A 181 16.33 6.45 11.83
CA ASP A 181 17.09 5.77 10.78
C ASP A 181 17.85 4.51 11.27
N GLY A 182 17.45 3.98 12.43
CA GLY A 182 18.12 2.84 13.05
C GLY A 182 19.40 3.21 13.82
N THR A 183 19.72 4.50 14.01
CA THR A 183 20.83 4.92 14.88
C THR A 183 20.49 4.74 16.37
N SER A 184 21.40 4.14 17.14
CA SER A 184 21.22 3.93 18.57
C SER A 184 21.46 5.21 19.37
N ASN A 185 20.59 5.52 20.33
CA ASN A 185 20.86 6.54 21.36
C ASN A 185 20.82 5.95 22.80
N GLY A 186 20.74 4.62 22.91
CA GLY A 186 20.70 3.91 24.18
C GLY A 186 22.00 4.00 24.98
N ARG A 187 21.89 3.97 26.31
CA ARG A 187 23.03 4.09 27.25
C ARG A 187 24.09 2.99 27.13
N VAL A 188 23.76 1.85 26.51
CA VAL A 188 24.64 0.66 26.42
C VAL A 188 25.43 0.63 25.11
N THR A 189 25.11 1.47 24.14
CA THR A 189 25.92 1.58 22.92
C THR A 189 27.20 2.35 23.20
N VAL A 190 28.34 1.67 23.03
CA VAL A 190 29.70 2.23 23.22
C VAL A 190 29.94 3.46 22.31
N ASN A 191 29.18 3.58 21.22
CA ASN A 191 29.15 4.74 20.32
C ASN A 191 27.70 5.17 20.05
N ALA A 192 27.29 6.33 20.57
CA ALA A 192 25.95 6.92 20.38
C ALA A 192 25.63 7.35 18.92
N ASN A 193 26.53 7.06 17.97
CA ASN A 193 26.40 7.38 16.55
C ASN A 193 26.52 6.13 15.65
N GLU A 194 26.48 4.92 16.22
CA GLU A 194 26.48 3.70 15.40
C GLU A 194 25.06 3.30 15.00
N LYS A 195 24.87 3.10 13.69
CA LYS A 195 23.68 2.45 13.15
C LYS A 195 23.60 1.02 13.68
N LEU A 196 22.45 0.66 14.24
CA LEU A 196 22.17 -0.67 14.77
C LEU A 196 22.34 -1.76 13.71
N PRO A 197 22.94 -2.92 14.05
CA PRO A 197 23.15 -4.00 13.09
C PRO A 197 21.82 -4.53 12.52
N PRO A 198 21.81 -5.10 11.30
CA PRO A 198 20.63 -5.78 10.77
C PRO A 198 20.13 -6.87 11.72
N GLY A 199 18.81 -6.97 11.87
CA GLY A 199 18.21 -7.96 12.75
C GLY A 199 16.86 -7.54 13.32
N THR A 200 16.30 -8.43 14.14
CA THR A 200 15.01 -8.22 14.83
C THR A 200 15.19 -7.44 16.12
N TYR A 201 14.37 -6.40 16.26
CA TYR A 201 14.20 -5.56 17.43
C TYR A 201 12.73 -5.60 17.89
N TYR A 202 12.47 -5.01 19.06
CA TYR A 202 11.14 -4.92 19.64
C TYR A 202 10.84 -3.47 20.01
N TYR A 203 9.64 -3.00 19.74
CA TYR A 203 9.24 -1.65 20.10
C TYR A 203 8.15 -1.63 21.18
N VAL A 204 8.14 -0.55 21.93
CA VAL A 204 7.02 -0.09 22.76
C VAL A 204 6.71 1.33 22.32
N LEU A 205 5.47 1.54 21.86
CA LEU A 205 4.95 2.83 21.46
C LEU A 205 3.84 3.24 22.43
N ASP A 206 4.15 4.17 23.32
CA ASP A 206 3.17 4.86 24.15
C ASP A 206 2.61 6.04 23.36
N PHE A 207 1.30 6.16 23.26
CA PHE A 207 0.62 7.23 22.53
C PHE A 207 0.54 8.55 23.32
N GLY A 208 0.80 8.50 24.64
CA GLY A 208 0.73 9.66 25.51
C GLY A 208 -0.69 10.16 25.80
N ASP A 209 -1.72 9.39 25.43
CA ASP A 209 -3.14 9.65 25.69
C ASP A 209 -3.72 8.79 26.83
N GLY A 210 -2.89 7.93 27.44
CA GLY A 210 -3.27 7.02 28.52
C GLY A 210 -3.84 5.68 28.04
N SER A 211 -3.97 5.46 26.73
CA SER A 211 -4.31 4.15 26.18
C SER A 211 -3.14 3.15 26.37
N LYS A 212 -3.42 1.85 26.15
CA LYS A 212 -2.39 0.82 26.30
C LYS A 212 -1.31 1.02 25.23
N PRO A 213 -0.01 1.02 25.60
CA PRO A 213 1.06 1.10 24.61
C PRO A 213 0.97 -0.04 23.60
N LYS A 214 1.24 0.27 22.34
CA LYS A 214 1.38 -0.72 21.28
C LYS A 214 2.77 -1.33 21.35
N VAL A 215 2.82 -2.65 21.31
CA VAL A 215 4.08 -3.41 21.36
C VAL A 215 4.17 -4.33 20.16
N GLY A 216 5.38 -4.51 19.65
CA GLY A 216 5.60 -5.35 18.48
C GLY A 216 7.07 -5.58 18.22
N TRP A 217 7.35 -6.15 17.07
CA TRP A 217 8.71 -6.36 16.57
C TRP A 217 8.94 -5.50 15.34
N LEU A 218 10.20 -5.20 15.05
CA LEU A 218 10.63 -4.60 13.80
C LEU A 218 11.92 -5.26 13.33
N TYR A 219 12.16 -5.26 12.03
CA TYR A 219 13.35 -5.76 11.38
C TYR A 219 14.09 -4.60 10.73
N ILE A 220 15.38 -4.50 11.01
CA ILE A 220 16.26 -3.54 10.33
C ILE A 220 17.02 -4.33 9.26
N ASN A 221 16.87 -3.90 8.01
CA ASN A 221 17.60 -4.44 6.86
C ASN A 221 18.58 -3.40 6.29
N ARG A 222 19.53 -3.77 5.43
CA ARG A 222 20.43 -2.82 4.73
C ARG A 222 20.80 -3.29 3.34
#